data_AF-A0A2V7V4I8-F1
#
_entry.id   AF-A0A2V7V4I8-F1
#
_cell.length_a   1.000
_cell.length_b   1.000
_cell.length_c   1.000
_cell.angle_alpha   90.00
_cell.angle_beta   90.00
_cell.angle_gamma   90.00
#
_symmetry.space_group_name_H-M   'P 1'
#
loop_
_entity.id
_entity.type
_entity.pdbx_description
1 polymer ?
#
loop_
_entity_poly.entity_id
_entity_poly.type
_entity_poly.pdbx_seq_one_letter_code
_entity_poly.pdbx_strand_id
1 'polypeptide(L)' 'MTDPVVEMSRVSKSYRRGDRELPVLKEISLRIEQGEFLALMGP' A
#
# COMPACT_ATOMS: atom_id res chain seq x y z
N MET A 1 12.75 4.08 -19.95
CA MET A 1 12.23 4.22 -18.58
C MET A 1 12.19 2.80 -18.03
N THR A 2 12.84 2.55 -16.90
CA THR A 2 12.85 1.24 -16.24
C THR A 2 11.47 0.96 -15.63
N ASP A 3 11.05 -0.30 -15.65
CA ASP A 3 9.83 -0.72 -14.96
C ASP A 3 10.04 -0.63 -13.44
N PRO A 4 9.01 -0.21 -12.67
CA PRO A 4 9.14 -0.10 -11.22
C PRO A 4 9.28 -1.49 -10.61
N VAL A 5 10.05 -1.60 -9.52
CA VAL A 5 10.22 -2.86 -8.80
C VAL A 5 9.03 -3.18 -7.88
N VAL A 6 8.28 -2.15 -7.47
CA VAL A 6 7.00 -2.28 -6.78
C VAL A 6 6.02 -1.29 -7.38
N GLU A 7 4.83 -1.78 -7.74
CA GLU A 7 3.71 -0.95 -8.18
C GLU A 7 2.41 -1.43 -7.55
N MET A 8 1.73 -0.51 -6.88
CA MET A 8 0.43 -0.70 -6.24
C MET A 8 -0.48 0.45 -6.68
N SER A 9 -1.67 0.12 -7.17
CA SER A 9 -2.65 1.11 -7.62
C SER A 9 -3.96 0.94 -6.86
N ARG A 10 -4.36 2.00 -6.13
CA ARG A 10 -5.63 2.12 -5.40
C ARG A 10 -5.94 0.91 -4.51
N VAL A 11 -4.92 0.36 -3.86
CA VAL A 11 -5.04 -0.82 -3.00
C VAL A 11 -5.79 -0.45 -1.73
N SER A 12 -6.86 -1.21 -1.47
CA SER A 12 -7.61 -1.14 -0.22
C SER A 12 -7.52 -2.49 0.49
N LYS A 13 -7.43 -2.46 1.82
CA LYS A 13 -7.41 -3.66 2.65
C LYS A 13 -8.30 -3.43 3.85
N SER A 14 -9.18 -4.40 4.07
CA SER A 14 -9.98 -4.51 5.27
C SER A 14 -9.78 -5.87 5.93
N TYR A 15 -9.88 -5.91 7.25
CA TYR A 15 -10.06 -7.13 8.02
C TYR A 15 -11.49 -7.21 8.53
N ARG A 16 -11.98 -8.42 8.80
CA ARG A 16 -13.29 -8.62 9.40
C ARG A 16 -13.14 -9.05 10.86
N ARG A 17 -13.81 -8.32 11.76
CA ARG A 17 -13.88 -8.66 13.19
C ARG A 17 -15.35 -8.91 13.55
N GLY A 18 -15.74 -10.19 13.51
CA GLY A 18 -17.13 -10.61 13.64
C GLY A 18 -17.97 -10.17 12.45
N ASP A 19 -18.94 -9.31 12.73
CA ASP A 19 -19.85 -8.66 11.77
C ASP A 19 -19.33 -7.29 11.27
N ARG A 20 -18.24 -6.77 11.85
CA ARG A 20 -17.68 -5.47 11.47
C ARG A 20 -16.53 -5.60 10.48
N GLU A 21 -16.54 -4.73 9.48
CA GLU A 21 -15.39 -4.49 8.61
C GLU A 21 -14.49 -3.42 9.22
N LEU A 22 -13.18 -3.70 9.28
CA LEU A 22 -12.15 -2.80 9.77
C LEU A 22 -11.22 -2.42 8.61
N PRO A 23 -11.40 -1.23 8.00
CA PRO A 23 -10.55 -0.77 6.92
C PRO A 23 -9.18 -0.35 7.46
N VAL A 24 -8.11 -0.98 6.97
CA VAL A 24 -6.72 -0.74 7.40
C VAL A 24 -5.86 -0.08 6.33
N LEU A 25 -6.18 -0.26 5.05
CA LEU A 25 -5.63 0.52 3.93
C LEU A 25 -6.79 1.06 3.10
N LYS A 26 -6.75 2.34 2.74
CA LYS A 26 -7.82 3.02 2.00
C LYS A 26 -7.24 3.63 0.72
N GLU A 27 -7.51 3.00 -0.41
CA GLU A 27 -7.11 3.44 -1.76
C GLU A 27 -5.65 3.92 -1.88
N ILE A 28 -4.70 3.15 -1.33
CA ILE A 28 -3.28 3.50 -1.36
C ILE A 28 -2.67 3.15 -2.71
N SER A 29 -1.94 4.10 -3.31
CA SER A 29 -1.09 3.85 -4.47
C SER A 29 0.37 4.08 -4.09
N LEU A 30 1.27 3.19 -4.51
CA LEU A 30 2.69 3.23 -4.21
C LEU A 30 3.47 2.75 -5.42
N ARG A 31 4.53 3.47 -5.77
CA ARG A 31 5.46 3.10 -6.84
C ARG A 31 6.88 3.24 -6.30
N ILE A 32 7.70 2.22 -6.46
CA ILE A 32 9.10 2.20 -6.01
C ILE A 32 9.97 1.82 -7.20
N GLU A 33 10.93 2.67 -7.51
CA GLU A 33 11.89 2.48 -8.59
C GLU A 33 13.09 1.63 -8.13
N GLN A 34 13.80 1.02 -9.08
CA GLN A 34 14.98 0.23 -8.75
C GLN A 34 16.08 1.10 -8.11
N GLY A 35 16.56 0.68 -6.92
CA GLY A 35 17.59 1.40 -6.18
C GLY A 35 17.07 2.54 -5.31
N GLU A 36 15.76 2.78 -5.29
CA GLU A 36 15.12 3.74 -4.40
C GLU A 36 15.13 3.24 -2.95
N PHE A 37 15.52 4.11 -2.01
CA PHE A 37 15.44 3.85 -0.58
C PHE A 37 14.28 4.64 0.01
N LEU A 38 13.29 3.93 0.56
CA LEU A 38 12.07 4.50 1.13
C LEU A 38 11.90 4.05 2.58
N ALA A 39 11.51 4.97 3.46
CA ALA A 39 11.08 4.68 4.81
C ALA A 39 9.57 4.93 4.94
N LEU A 40 8.83 3.96 5.48
CA LEU A 40 7.44 4.13 5.84
C LEU A 40 7.35 4.47 7.33
N MET A 41 6.69 5.58 7.65
CA MET A 41 6.49 6.05 9.01
C MET A 41 4.99 6.13 9.31
N GLY A 42 4.64 5.90 10.56
CA GLY A 42 3.28 6.00 11.06
C GLY A 42 3.27 6.44 12.52
N PRO A 43 2.09 6.78 13.06
CA PRO A 43 1.91 7.05 14.48
C PRO A 43 2.32 5.85 15.36
#